data_AF-A0A3D1IDK5-F1
#
_entry.id   AF-A0A3D1IDK5-F1
#
_cell.length_a   1.000
_cell.length_b   1.000
_cell.length_c   1.000
_cell.angle_alpha   90.00
_cell.angle_beta   90.00
_cell.angle_gamma   90.00
#
_symmetry.space_group_name_H-M   'P 1'
#
loop_
_entity.id
_entity.type
_entity.pdbx_description
1 polymer ?
#
loop_
_entity_poly.entity_id
_entity_poly.type
_entity_poly.pdbx_seq_one_letter_code
_entity_poly.pdbx_strand_id
1 'polypeptide(L)'
;MKFLRAQLDKRAHLFEKGGPLERLYPLWEAQDTFLYTPGDVTQAAPHVRDALDMKRLMMTVVIALAGCIYMALYNTGYQANLAIAAGAAPLDVWQTDAMRSMGLSFAPDDLWACLVHGSLFFVPVLVVTFLVGGLWEAVFAGVRGHEINEGFLVTGMLLPLTLPPTIPLWQGALG
;
A
#
# COMPACT_ATOMS: atom_id res chain seq x y z
N MET A 1 7.37 -22.83 -10.18
CA MET A 1 6.96 -23.85 -9.18
C MET A 1 5.62 -24.44 -9.60
N LYS A 2 5.59 -25.69 -10.09
CA LYS A 2 4.36 -26.31 -10.65
C LYS A 2 3.32 -26.67 -9.58
N PHE A 3 3.75 -26.87 -8.33
CA PHE A 3 2.89 -27.31 -7.24
C PHE A 3 1.89 -26.23 -6.79
N LEU A 4 2.35 -25.00 -6.56
CA LEU A 4 1.49 -23.88 -6.13
C LEU A 4 0.46 -23.52 -7.22
N ARG A 5 0.88 -23.49 -8.49
CA ARG A 5 -0.02 -23.25 -9.62
C ARG A 5 -1.10 -24.33 -9.74
N ALA A 6 -0.72 -25.61 -9.63
CA ALA A 6 -1.70 -26.71 -9.65
C ALA A 6 -2.72 -26.67 -8.50
N GLN A 7 -2.35 -26.12 -7.33
CA GLN A 7 -3.28 -25.94 -6.21
C GLN A 7 -4.23 -24.75 -6.41
N LEU A 8 -3.75 -23.66 -7.02
CA LEU A 8 -4.56 -22.51 -7.40
C LEU A 8 -5.53 -22.87 -8.54
N ASP A 9 -5.05 -23.48 -9.62
CA ASP A 9 -5.86 -23.92 -10.77
C ASP A 9 -6.99 -24.87 -10.33
N LYS A 10 -6.71 -25.74 -9.35
CA LYS A 10 -7.72 -26.66 -8.79
C LYS A 10 -8.84 -25.94 -8.05
N ARG A 11 -8.66 -24.70 -7.60
CA ARG A 11 -9.69 -23.90 -6.92
C ARG A 11 -10.29 -22.82 -7.83
N ALA A 12 -9.61 -22.46 -8.92
CA ALA A 12 -10.03 -21.44 -9.88
C ALA A 12 -11.45 -21.67 -10.45
N HIS A 13 -11.81 -22.92 -10.75
CA HIS A 13 -13.13 -23.29 -11.28
C HIS A 13 -14.33 -22.90 -10.38
N LEU A 14 -14.10 -22.65 -9.08
CA LEU A 14 -15.16 -22.19 -8.16
C LEU A 14 -15.45 -20.70 -8.31
N PHE A 15 -14.47 -19.95 -8.83
CA PHE A 15 -14.49 -18.50 -8.96
C PHE A 15 -14.72 -18.06 -10.41
N GLU A 16 -14.41 -18.89 -11.42
CA GLU A 16 -14.69 -18.60 -12.84
C GLU A 16 -16.20 -18.44 -13.15
N LYS A 17 -16.52 -17.80 -14.30
CA LYS A 17 -17.91 -17.56 -14.74
C LYS A 17 -18.76 -18.83 -14.71
N GLY A 18 -19.83 -18.84 -13.91
CA GLY A 18 -20.69 -20.01 -13.68
C GLY A 18 -20.37 -20.84 -12.42
N GLY A 19 -19.34 -20.47 -11.66
CA GLY A 19 -19.01 -21.07 -10.36
C GLY A 19 -19.84 -20.48 -9.21
N PRO A 20 -20.00 -21.21 -8.09
CA PRO A 20 -20.79 -20.74 -6.94
C PRO A 20 -20.20 -19.50 -6.25
N LEU A 21 -18.91 -19.20 -6.48
CA LEU A 21 -18.19 -18.06 -5.90
C LEU A 21 -17.78 -17.02 -6.95
N GLU A 22 -18.48 -16.95 -8.09
CA GLU A 22 -18.20 -15.99 -9.19
C GLU A 22 -18.09 -14.53 -8.70
N ARG A 23 -18.83 -14.16 -7.64
CA ARG A 23 -18.75 -12.81 -7.03
C ARG A 23 -17.41 -12.49 -6.36
N LEU A 24 -16.63 -13.51 -5.99
CA LEU A 24 -15.30 -13.37 -5.37
C LEU A 24 -14.17 -13.54 -6.40
N TYR A 25 -14.51 -13.69 -7.69
CA TYR A 25 -13.54 -13.76 -8.78
C TYR A 25 -12.49 -12.64 -8.73
N PRO A 26 -12.85 -11.35 -8.53
CA PRO A 26 -11.86 -10.27 -8.54
C PRO A 26 -10.81 -10.37 -7.42
N LEU A 27 -11.18 -10.93 -6.26
CA LEU A 27 -10.24 -11.14 -5.14
C LEU A 27 -9.30 -12.32 -5.40
N TRP A 28 -9.82 -13.38 -6.03
CA TRP A 28 -9.03 -14.56 -6.40
C TRP A 28 -8.01 -14.22 -7.48
N GLU A 29 -8.45 -13.52 -8.51
CA GLU A 29 -7.63 -13.07 -9.63
C GLU A 29 -6.56 -12.05 -9.20
N ALA A 30 -6.89 -11.10 -8.32
CA ALA A 30 -5.89 -10.17 -7.78
C ALA A 30 -4.74 -10.91 -7.06
N GLN A 31 -5.05 -11.99 -6.34
CA GLN A 31 -4.02 -12.82 -5.69
C GLN A 31 -3.21 -13.65 -6.69
N ASP A 32 -3.87 -14.24 -7.69
CA ASP A 32 -3.20 -15.04 -8.72
C ASP A 32 -2.31 -14.17 -9.62
N THR A 33 -2.82 -13.04 -10.08
CA THR A 33 -2.10 -12.04 -10.89
C THR A 33 -0.98 -11.35 -10.10
N PHE A 34 -1.10 -11.22 -8.78
CA PHE A 34 0.02 -10.73 -7.94
C PHE A 34 1.20 -11.72 -7.94
N LEU A 35 0.94 -13.03 -7.88
CA LEU A 35 1.97 -14.07 -7.79
C LEU A 35 2.47 -14.56 -9.15
N TYR A 36 1.62 -14.53 -10.17
CA TYR A 36 1.86 -15.12 -11.48
C TYR A 36 1.48 -14.16 -12.61
N THR A 37 2.22 -14.24 -13.71
CA THR A 37 1.88 -13.49 -14.93
C THR A 37 0.66 -14.12 -15.62
N PRO A 38 -0.32 -13.31 -16.07
CA PRO A 38 -1.43 -13.78 -16.89
C PRO A 38 -0.91 -14.45 -18.16
N GLY A 39 -1.57 -15.55 -18.56
CA GLY A 39 -1.20 -16.32 -19.75
C GLY A 39 -1.86 -15.85 -21.04
N ASP A 40 -2.58 -14.73 -21.00
CA ASP A 40 -3.41 -14.28 -22.13
C ASP A 40 -2.56 -13.90 -23.34
N VAL A 41 -2.92 -14.49 -24.48
CA VAL A 41 -2.31 -14.21 -25.77
C VAL A 41 -3.27 -13.41 -26.64
N THR A 42 -2.71 -12.52 -27.45
CA THR A 42 -3.51 -11.71 -28.38
C THR A 42 -4.20 -12.60 -29.41
N GLN A 43 -5.53 -12.61 -29.40
CA GLN A 43 -6.35 -13.43 -30.30
C GLN A 43 -6.48 -12.82 -31.72
N ALA A 44 -6.22 -11.51 -31.86
CA ALA A 44 -6.31 -10.77 -33.12
C ALA A 44 -5.13 -9.79 -33.26
N ALA A 45 -4.85 -9.37 -34.50
CA ALA A 45 -3.79 -8.40 -34.79
C ALA A 45 -4.13 -7.03 -34.16
N PRO A 46 -3.33 -6.51 -33.22
CA PRO A 46 -3.57 -5.21 -32.62
C PRO A 46 -3.20 -4.08 -33.58
N HIS A 47 -3.83 -2.91 -33.41
CA HIS A 47 -3.54 -1.71 -34.19
C HIS A 47 -2.11 -1.20 -33.97
N VAL A 48 -1.60 -1.30 -32.74
CA VAL A 48 -0.22 -0.98 -32.35
C VAL A 48 0.25 -2.03 -31.34
N ARG A 49 1.50 -2.48 -31.47
CA ARG A 49 2.15 -3.34 -30.47
C ARG A 49 3.02 -2.46 -29.58
N ASP A 50 2.57 -2.24 -28.36
CA ASP A 50 3.36 -1.58 -27.32
C ASP A 50 4.00 -2.62 -26.40
N ALA A 51 5.20 -2.31 -25.89
CA ALA A 51 5.88 -3.09 -24.87
C ALA A 51 5.60 -2.57 -23.44
N LEU A 52 4.98 -1.39 -23.32
CA LEU A 52 4.54 -0.84 -22.04
C LEU A 52 3.26 -1.53 -21.58
N ASP A 53 3.42 -2.33 -20.53
CA ASP A 53 2.34 -2.94 -19.78
C ASP A 53 1.96 -2.02 -18.60
N MET A 54 0.66 -1.82 -18.34
CA MET A 54 0.18 -1.01 -17.22
C MET A 54 0.72 -1.49 -15.88
N LYS A 55 0.79 -2.80 -15.66
CA LYS A 55 1.37 -3.39 -14.44
C LYS A 55 2.84 -3.00 -14.27
N ARG A 56 3.61 -3.05 -15.36
CA ARG A 56 5.03 -2.68 -15.34
C ARG A 56 5.20 -1.20 -15.03
N LEU A 57 4.39 -0.34 -15.64
CA LEU A 57 4.41 1.10 -15.37
C LEU A 57 4.06 1.38 -13.90
N MET A 58 2.98 0.79 -13.37
CA MET A 58 2.58 1.01 -11.97
C MET A 58 3.64 0.54 -10.98
N MET A 59 4.29 -0.62 -11.22
CA MET A 59 5.39 -1.09 -10.38
C MET A 59 6.62 -0.17 -10.42
N THR A 60 6.94 0.44 -11.56
CA THR A 60 8.04 1.43 -11.61
C THR A 60 7.74 2.66 -10.74
N VAL A 61 6.48 3.10 -10.69
CA VAL A 61 6.05 4.19 -9.82
C VAL A 61 6.21 3.79 -8.35
N VAL A 62 5.81 2.57 -7.96
CA VAL A 62 5.99 2.08 -6.59
C VAL A 62 7.46 2.05 -6.17
N ILE A 63 8.36 1.60 -7.05
CA ILE A 63 9.80 1.60 -6.77
C ILE A 63 10.31 3.05 -6.59
N ALA A 64 9.84 3.99 -7.42
CA ALA A 64 10.19 5.41 -7.27
C ALA A 64 9.66 5.99 -5.95
N LEU A 65 8.46 5.61 -5.53
CA LEU A 65 7.86 6.05 -4.27
C LEU A 65 8.59 5.52 -3.04
N ALA A 66 9.29 4.39 -3.11
CA ALA A 66 10.07 3.87 -1.99
C ALA A 66 11.09 4.91 -1.46
N GLY A 67 11.74 5.66 -2.36
CA GLY A 67 12.64 6.76 -1.99
C GLY A 67 11.91 7.92 -1.31
N CYS A 68 10.73 8.28 -1.82
CA CYS A 68 9.87 9.31 -1.21
C CYS A 68 9.38 8.90 0.18
N ILE A 69 8.99 7.63 0.36
CA ILE A 69 8.57 7.07 1.65
C ILE A 69 9.72 7.13 2.65
N TYR A 70 10.92 6.70 2.25
CA TYR A 70 12.10 6.79 3.12
C TYR A 70 12.37 8.23 3.57
N MET A 71 12.31 9.19 2.64
CA MET A 71 12.47 10.60 2.98
C MET A 71 11.34 11.11 3.87
N ALA A 72 10.09 10.69 3.65
CA ALA A 72 8.95 11.07 4.49
C ALA A 72 9.12 10.57 5.93
N LEU A 73 9.56 9.31 6.10
CA LEU A 73 9.85 8.71 7.41
C LEU A 73 10.95 9.48 8.13
N TYR A 74 12.10 9.67 7.47
CA TYR A 74 13.23 10.36 8.08
C TYR A 74 12.89 11.82 8.41
N ASN A 75 12.33 12.57 7.45
CA ASN A 75 12.05 13.99 7.62
C ASN A 75 11.01 14.25 8.72
N THR A 76 9.95 13.43 8.79
CA THR A 76 8.92 13.58 9.83
C THR A 76 9.50 13.40 11.23
N GLY A 77 10.27 12.34 11.45
CA GLY A 77 10.88 12.09 12.76
C GLY A 77 12.02 13.05 13.09
N TYR A 78 12.82 13.46 12.10
CA TYR A 78 13.86 14.47 12.29
C TYR A 78 13.29 15.80 12.76
N GLN A 79 12.23 16.30 12.11
CA GLN A 79 11.57 17.55 12.51
C GLN A 79 10.93 17.44 13.90
N ALA A 80 10.32 16.30 14.22
CA ALA A 80 9.74 16.07 15.55
C ALA A 80 10.82 16.07 16.65
N ASN A 81 11.93 15.35 16.45
CA ASN A 81 13.04 15.30 17.40
C ASN A 81 13.75 16.66 17.51
N LEU A 82 13.93 17.39 16.40
CA LEU A 82 14.52 18.74 16.40
C LEU A 82 13.69 19.72 17.24
N ALA A 83 12.36 19.67 17.10
CA ALA A 83 11.47 20.50 17.91
C ALA A 83 11.57 20.17 19.41
N ILE A 84 11.61 18.87 19.76
CA ILE A 84 11.76 18.42 21.15
C ILE A 84 13.13 18.83 21.72
N ALA A 85 14.20 18.68 20.96
CA ALA A 85 15.54 19.09 21.35
C ALA A 85 15.67 20.61 21.54
N ALA A 86 14.90 21.40 20.77
CA ALA A 86 14.79 22.85 20.93
C ALA A 86 13.95 23.28 22.16
N GLY A 87 13.42 22.33 22.93
CA GLY A 87 12.68 22.58 24.18
C GLY A 87 11.15 22.50 24.04
N ALA A 88 10.62 22.06 22.89
CA ALA A 88 9.18 21.79 22.78
C ALA A 88 8.79 20.57 23.62
N ALA A 89 7.60 20.62 24.23
CA ALA A 89 7.04 19.45 24.88
C ALA A 89 6.72 18.37 23.82
N PRO A 90 7.08 17.09 24.06
CA PRO A 90 6.63 16.01 23.18
C PRO A 90 5.10 15.99 23.13
N LEU A 91 4.54 15.79 21.94
CA LEU A 91 3.09 15.68 21.78
C LEU A 91 2.54 14.56 22.66
N ASP A 92 1.35 14.75 23.24
CA ASP A 92 0.67 13.75 24.08
C ASP A 92 -0.13 12.78 23.20
N VAL A 93 0.59 11.81 22.61
CA VAL A 93 0.06 10.88 21.61
C VAL A 93 0.69 9.52 21.81
N TRP A 94 -0.03 8.46 21.43
CA TRP A 94 0.49 7.10 21.60
C TRP A 94 1.80 6.86 20.83
N GLN A 95 2.06 7.59 19.75
CA GLN A 95 3.31 7.51 18.98
C GLN A 95 4.52 7.93 19.82
N THR A 96 4.41 9.04 20.55
CA THR A 96 5.51 9.55 21.39
C THR A 96 5.67 8.70 22.65
N ASP A 97 4.57 8.18 23.20
CA ASP A 97 4.62 7.23 24.32
C ASP A 97 5.20 5.88 23.91
N ALA A 98 4.90 5.39 22.71
CA ALA A 98 5.53 4.20 22.15
C ALA A 98 7.05 4.40 22.05
N MET A 99 7.50 5.56 21.58
CA MET A 99 8.93 5.89 21.52
C MET A 99 9.59 5.95 22.92
N ARG A 100 8.89 6.53 23.91
CA ARG A 100 9.36 6.53 25.32
C ARG A 100 9.45 5.11 25.90
N SER A 101 8.45 4.27 25.61
CA SER A 101 8.42 2.88 26.09
C SER A 101 9.54 2.01 25.50
N MET A 102 9.98 2.34 24.27
CA MET A 102 11.12 1.70 23.61
C MET A 102 12.47 2.20 24.13
N GLY A 103 12.49 3.21 25.02
CA GLY A 103 13.72 3.79 25.58
C GLY A 103 14.56 4.56 24.56
N LEU A 104 13.97 4.96 23.43
CA LEU A 104 14.68 5.69 22.37
C LEU A 104 14.80 7.17 22.73
N SER A 105 15.97 7.76 22.46
CA SER A 105 16.22 9.18 22.70
C SER A 105 15.58 10.05 21.61
N PHE A 106 15.08 11.22 21.98
CA PHE A 106 14.58 12.24 21.05
C PHE A 106 15.71 13.09 20.43
N ALA A 107 16.87 12.48 20.18
CA ALA A 107 18.02 13.16 19.61
C ALA A 107 17.85 13.28 18.08
N PRO A 108 18.01 14.47 17.48
CA PRO A 108 17.94 14.65 16.02
C PRO A 108 19.11 13.99 15.28
N ASP A 109 20.25 13.80 15.97
CA ASP A 109 21.48 13.25 15.40
C ASP A 109 21.40 11.72 15.21
N ASP A 110 20.47 11.06 15.91
CA ASP A 110 20.27 9.63 15.79
C ASP A 110 19.29 9.32 14.65
N LEU A 111 19.84 8.83 13.54
CA LEU A 111 19.10 8.45 12.35
C LEU A 111 18.08 7.34 12.65
N TRP A 112 18.38 6.41 13.55
CA TRP A 112 17.47 5.32 13.91
C TRP A 112 16.27 5.85 14.70
N ALA A 113 16.52 6.71 15.69
CA ALA A 113 15.46 7.36 16.46
C ALA A 113 14.54 8.21 15.55
N CYS A 114 15.10 8.93 14.57
CA CYS A 114 14.32 9.70 13.61
C CYS A 114 13.47 8.80 12.70
N LEU A 115 14.03 7.72 12.17
CA LEU A 115 13.27 6.77 11.33
C LEU A 115 12.14 6.10 12.10
N VAL A 116 12.39 5.64 13.34
CA VAL A 116 11.36 5.01 14.16
C VAL A 116 10.26 6.01 14.52
N HIS A 117 10.62 7.22 14.94
CA HIS A 117 9.65 8.27 15.26
C HIS A 117 8.75 8.56 14.04
N GLY A 118 9.34 8.79 12.86
CA GLY A 118 8.56 9.02 11.65
C GLY A 118 7.70 7.82 11.23
N SER A 119 8.18 6.59 11.43
CA SER A 119 7.43 5.37 11.12
C SER A 119 6.17 5.22 11.97
N LEU A 120 6.22 5.62 13.24
CA LEU A 120 5.05 5.57 14.14
C LEU A 120 3.94 6.52 13.69
N PHE A 121 4.25 7.59 12.94
CA PHE A 121 3.24 8.47 12.35
C PHE A 121 2.80 8.02 10.96
N PHE A 122 3.73 7.65 10.08
CA PHE A 122 3.42 7.34 8.68
C PHE A 122 2.79 5.95 8.49
N VAL A 123 3.30 4.91 9.15
CA VAL A 123 2.85 3.52 8.93
C VAL A 123 1.38 3.32 9.29
N PRO A 124 0.84 3.86 10.39
CA PRO A 124 -0.59 3.76 10.68
C PRO A 124 -1.47 4.39 9.60
N VAL A 125 -1.09 5.54 9.06
CA VAL A 125 -1.82 6.19 7.96
C VAL A 125 -1.80 5.31 6.71
N LEU A 126 -0.61 4.81 6.33
CA LEU A 126 -0.45 3.87 5.21
C LEU A 126 -1.35 2.64 5.38
N VAL A 127 -1.34 2.02 6.56
CA VAL A 127 -2.14 0.82 6.83
C VAL A 127 -3.64 1.12 6.71
N VAL A 128 -4.11 2.21 7.29
CA VAL A 128 -5.54 2.58 7.24
C VAL A 128 -5.98 2.87 5.80
N THR A 129 -5.19 3.63 5.05
CA THR A 129 -5.48 3.92 3.64
C THR A 129 -5.54 2.66 2.79
N PHE A 130 -4.58 1.75 2.95
CA PHE A 130 -4.57 0.49 2.20
C PHE A 130 -5.74 -0.43 2.56
N LEU A 131 -6.07 -0.54 3.85
CA LEU A 131 -7.16 -1.38 4.30
C LEU A 131 -8.53 -0.85 3.84
N VAL A 132 -8.80 0.43 4.07
CA VAL A 132 -10.11 1.03 3.73
C VAL A 132 -10.27 1.18 2.23
N GLY A 133 -9.25 1.68 1.54
CA GLY A 133 -9.26 1.82 0.09
C GLY A 133 -9.35 0.46 -0.61
N GLY A 134 -8.58 -0.54 -0.14
CA GLY A 134 -8.57 -1.86 -0.74
C GLY A 134 -9.87 -2.62 -0.51
N LEU A 135 -10.51 -2.42 0.64
CA LEU A 135 -11.84 -2.94 0.92
C LEU A 135 -12.87 -2.37 -0.07
N TRP A 136 -12.90 -1.05 -0.25
CA TRP A 136 -13.86 -0.42 -1.18
C TRP A 136 -13.59 -0.78 -2.63
N GLU A 137 -12.33 -0.82 -3.05
CA GLU A 137 -11.94 -1.26 -4.39
C GLU A 137 -12.42 -2.69 -4.66
N ALA A 138 -12.20 -3.61 -3.71
CA ALA A 138 -12.66 -4.99 -3.84
C ALA A 138 -14.20 -5.10 -3.90
N VAL A 139 -14.92 -4.30 -3.10
CA VAL A 139 -16.39 -4.26 -3.13
C VAL A 139 -16.89 -3.75 -4.48
N PHE A 140 -16.34 -2.64 -5.00
CA PHE A 140 -16.77 -2.09 -6.28
C PHE A 140 -16.40 -3.00 -7.46
N ALA A 141 -15.22 -3.62 -7.43
CA ALA A 141 -14.80 -4.63 -8.41
C ALA A 141 -15.77 -5.83 -8.44
N GLY A 142 -16.16 -6.34 -7.26
CA GLY A 142 -17.15 -7.41 -7.13
C GLY A 142 -18.56 -7.04 -7.61
N VAL A 143 -19.02 -5.81 -7.34
CA VAL A 143 -20.34 -5.32 -7.78
C VAL A 143 -20.37 -5.07 -9.29
N ARG A 144 -19.28 -4.55 -9.86
CA ARG A 144 -19.20 -4.19 -11.29
C ARG A 144 -18.69 -5.32 -12.18
N GLY A 145 -18.17 -6.41 -11.59
CA GLY A 145 -17.67 -7.57 -12.32
C GLY A 145 -16.43 -7.27 -13.15
N HIS A 146 -15.56 -6.39 -12.67
CA HIS A 146 -14.24 -6.14 -13.25
C HIS A 146 -13.13 -6.52 -12.27
N GLU A 147 -11.93 -6.73 -12.79
CA GLU A 147 -10.74 -7.06 -12.02
C GLU A 147 -10.30 -5.87 -11.14
N ILE A 148 -9.55 -6.15 -10.07
CA ILE A 148 -8.96 -5.09 -9.23
C ILE A 148 -7.85 -4.40 -10.03
N ASN A 149 -7.92 -3.09 -10.16
CA ASN A 149 -6.93 -2.33 -10.90
C ASN A 149 -5.64 -2.16 -10.08
N GLU A 150 -4.49 -2.44 -10.70
CA GLU A 150 -3.18 -2.21 -10.07
C GLU A 150 -2.90 -0.74 -9.73
N GLY A 151 -3.65 0.19 -10.34
CA GLY A 151 -3.63 1.60 -9.97
C GLY A 151 -3.93 1.84 -8.49
N PHE A 152 -4.70 0.97 -7.83
CA PHE A 152 -4.95 1.08 -6.39
C PHE A 152 -3.66 0.98 -5.56
N LEU A 153 -2.72 0.10 -5.95
CA LEU A 153 -1.44 -0.04 -5.26
C LEU A 153 -0.67 1.29 -5.23
N VAL A 154 -0.73 2.04 -6.34
CA VAL A 154 -0.06 3.33 -6.48
C VAL A 154 -0.80 4.42 -5.70
N THR A 155 -2.12 4.53 -5.86
CA THR A 155 -2.94 5.52 -5.15
C THR A 155 -2.87 5.32 -3.64
N GLY A 156 -2.88 4.07 -3.17
CA GLY A 156 -2.75 3.73 -1.76
C GLY A 156 -1.41 4.13 -1.14
N MET A 157 -0.32 4.20 -1.91
CA MET A 157 0.97 4.72 -1.45
C MET A 157 1.09 6.25 -1.57
N LEU A 158 0.44 6.84 -2.57
CA LEU A 158 0.48 8.29 -2.80
C LEU A 158 -0.33 9.08 -1.77
N LEU A 159 -1.51 8.60 -1.40
CA LEU A 159 -2.41 9.34 -0.52
C LEU A 159 -1.81 9.60 0.89
N PRO A 160 -1.14 8.63 1.55
CA PRO A 160 -0.43 8.90 2.80
C PRO A 160 0.74 9.88 2.67
N LEU A 161 1.33 10.02 1.47
CA LEU A 161 2.44 10.94 1.20
C LEU A 161 1.98 12.38 0.94
N THR A 162 0.73 12.60 0.55
CA THR A 162 0.17 13.94 0.33
C THR A 162 -0.47 14.52 1.58
N LEU A 163 -0.80 13.68 2.56
CA LEU A 163 -1.44 14.07 3.81
C LEU A 163 -0.41 14.42 4.90
N PRO A 164 -0.75 15.32 5.84
CA PRO A 164 0.13 15.62 6.96
C PRO A 164 0.25 14.40 7.90
N PRO A 165 1.42 14.18 8.54
CA PRO A 165 1.67 13.01 9.38
C PRO A 165 0.83 12.96 10.65
N THR A 166 0.31 14.10 11.10
CA THR A 166 -0.55 14.23 12.29
C THR A 166 -2.04 14.06 11.97
N ILE A 167 -2.39 13.66 10.74
CA ILE A 167 -3.79 13.51 10.36
C ILE A 167 -4.48 12.45 11.22
N PRO A 168 -5.69 12.73 11.76
CA PRO A 168 -6.50 11.71 12.39
C PRO A 168 -6.78 10.55 11.43
N LEU A 169 -6.60 9.31 11.89
CA LEU A 169 -6.70 8.11 11.03
C LEU A 169 -8.07 7.99 10.33
N TRP A 170 -9.14 8.45 10.96
CA TRP A 170 -10.48 8.44 10.36
C TRP A 170 -10.62 9.41 9.19
N GLN A 171 -9.89 10.53 9.17
CA GLN A 171 -9.88 11.45 8.03
C GLN A 171 -9.17 10.82 6.84
N GLY A 172 -8.05 10.14 7.09
CA GLY A 172 -7.35 9.37 6.05
C GLY A 172 -8.15 8.16 5.54
N ALA A 173 -9.11 7.64 6.32
CA ALA A 173 -10.02 6.59 5.89
C ALA A 173 -11.19 7.11 5.03
N LEU A 174 -11.59 8.37 5.21
CA LEU A 174 -12.68 8.99 4.46
C LEU A 174 -12.24 9.64 3.15
N GLY A 175 -10.95 10.02 3.04
CA GLY A 175 -10.35 10.60 1.84
C GLY A 175 -9.99 9.55 0.81
#